data_AF-X1V938-F1
#
_entry.id   AF-X1V938-F1
#
_cell.length_a   1.000
_cell.length_b   1.000
_cell.length_c   1.000
_cell.angle_alpha   90.00
_cell.angle_beta   90.00
_cell.angle_gamma   90.00
#
_symmetry.space_group_name_H-M   'P 1'
#
loop_
_entity.id
_entity.type
_entity.pdbx_description
1 polymer ?
#
loop_
_entity_poly.entity_id
_entity_poly.type
_entity_poly.pdbx_seq_one_letter_code
_entity_poly.pdbx_strand_id
1 'polypeptide(L)'
;PEHHYDNFIEDLIQDWKQADREFSQALWEAELKAMHSLGERRYPLRGQFNAISRDIFAQSQPLYYFEGQAVSGVTLTPFVKVRIASSYVRLYIDLGEALREVSKSKRRKSIRYGKALPFRVEERIRIAIMEAVRHYLAY
;
A
#
# COMPACT_ATOMS: atom_id res chain seq x y z
N PRO A 1 -36.39 32.08 54.25
CA PRO A 1 -35.10 32.45 53.63
C PRO A 1 -34.42 31.16 53.16
N GLU A 2 -34.38 30.98 51.86
CA GLU A 2 -34.20 29.69 51.20
C GLU A 2 -32.74 29.21 51.21
N HIS A 3 -32.54 28.00 51.74
CA HIS A 3 -31.27 27.24 51.76
C HIS A 3 -30.90 26.68 50.37
N HIS A 4 -31.13 27.44 49.29
CA HIS A 4 -30.88 27.00 47.92
C HIS A 4 -29.37 26.82 47.64
N TYR A 5 -28.53 27.62 48.30
CA TYR A 5 -27.08 27.55 48.12
C TYR A 5 -26.46 26.34 48.82
N ASP A 6 -27.07 25.84 49.88
CA ASP A 6 -26.50 24.75 50.68
C ASP A 6 -26.49 23.44 49.89
N ASN A 7 -27.60 23.09 49.23
CA ASN A 7 -27.66 21.91 48.36
C ASN A 7 -26.70 22.01 47.16
N PHE A 8 -26.60 23.19 46.55
CA PHE A 8 -25.68 23.42 45.42
C PHE A 8 -24.21 23.31 45.84
N ILE A 9 -23.87 23.79 47.04
CA ILE A 9 -22.53 23.65 47.61
C ILE A 9 -22.22 22.18 47.91
N GLU A 10 -23.18 21.43 48.45
CA GLU A 10 -23.02 20.00 48.71
C GLU A 10 -22.78 19.19 47.43
N ASP A 11 -23.55 19.44 46.37
CA ASP A 11 -23.37 18.79 45.07
C ASP A 11 -21.98 19.11 44.49
N LEU A 12 -21.56 20.38 44.54
CA LEU A 12 -20.25 20.81 44.05
C LEU A 12 -19.09 20.17 44.85
N ILE A 13 -19.27 19.99 46.16
CA ILE A 13 -18.31 19.26 47.01
C ILE A 13 -18.25 17.77 46.62
N GLN A 14 -19.37 17.14 46.27
CA GLN A 14 -19.38 15.73 45.83
C GLN A 14 -18.68 15.57 44.49
N ASP A 15 -18.94 16.47 43.54
CA ASP A 15 -18.26 16.49 42.24
C ASP A 15 -16.75 16.63 42.41
N TRP A 16 -16.31 17.52 43.31
CA TRP A 16 -14.88 17.69 43.61
C TRP A 16 -14.25 16.44 44.21
N LYS A 17 -14.94 15.77 45.14
CA LYS A 17 -14.46 14.50 45.71
C LYS A 17 -14.38 13.39 44.67
N GLN A 18 -15.31 13.37 43.72
CA GLN A 18 -15.28 12.40 42.64
C GLN A 18 -14.09 12.67 41.70
N ALA A 19 -13.91 13.92 41.28
CA ALA A 19 -12.79 14.32 40.42
C ALA A 19 -11.43 14.01 41.07
N ASP A 20 -11.29 14.24 42.38
CA ASP A 20 -10.05 13.96 43.12
C ASP A 20 -9.73 12.45 43.19
N ARG A 21 -10.76 11.61 43.32
CA ARG A 21 -10.61 10.14 43.28
C ARG A 21 -10.23 9.65 41.88
N GLU A 22 -10.86 10.18 40.84
CA GLU A 22 -10.55 9.85 39.45
C GLU A 22 -9.12 10.25 39.11
N PHE A 23 -8.69 11.44 39.56
CA PHE A 23 -7.32 11.90 39.39
C PHE A 23 -6.32 11.00 40.11
N SER A 24 -6.60 10.62 41.36
CA SER A 24 -5.76 9.72 42.15
C SER A 24 -5.65 8.32 41.52
N GLN A 25 -6.76 7.79 40.99
CA GLN A 25 -6.77 6.52 40.26
C GLN A 25 -5.95 6.60 38.97
N ALA A 26 -6.10 7.67 38.20
CA ALA A 26 -5.34 7.87 36.97
C ALA A 26 -3.84 7.99 37.23
N LEU A 27 -3.43 8.67 38.32
CA LEU A 27 -2.03 8.73 38.74
C LEU A 27 -1.50 7.34 39.12
N TRP A 28 -2.25 6.60 39.93
CA TRP A 28 -1.88 5.24 40.33
C TRP A 28 -1.74 4.30 39.13
N GLU A 29 -2.67 4.35 38.18
CA GLU A 29 -2.60 3.58 36.93
C GLU A 29 -1.40 3.99 36.07
N ALA A 30 -1.10 5.29 36.00
CA ALA A 30 0.07 5.80 35.30
C ALA A 30 1.38 5.33 35.94
N GLU A 31 1.46 5.33 37.27
CA GLU A 31 2.60 4.80 38.04
C GLU A 31 2.76 3.29 37.84
N LEU A 32 1.69 2.51 37.97
CA LEU A 32 1.71 1.08 37.69
C LEU A 32 2.17 0.82 36.25
N LYS A 33 1.66 1.57 35.28
CA LYS A 33 2.04 1.45 33.88
C LYS A 33 3.50 1.83 33.64
N ALA A 34 4.04 2.80 34.38
CA ALA A 34 5.44 3.20 34.32
C ALA A 34 6.36 2.14 34.96
N MET A 35 6.01 1.64 36.16
CA MET A 35 6.77 0.61 36.87
C MET A 35 6.80 -0.72 36.12
N HIS A 36 5.67 -1.10 35.49
CA HIS A 36 5.55 -2.33 34.70
C HIS A 36 5.85 -2.12 33.21
N SER A 37 6.16 -0.91 32.76
CA SER A 37 6.76 -0.73 31.45
C SER A 37 8.24 -1.10 31.53
N LEU A 38 8.55 -2.35 31.22
CA LEU A 38 9.89 -2.68 30.75
C LEU A 38 10.19 -1.72 29.60
N GLY A 39 11.30 -1.00 29.64
CA GLY A 39 11.76 -0.09 28.57
C GLY A 39 12.03 -0.79 27.23
N GLU A 40 11.60 -2.04 27.11
CA GLU A 40 11.56 -2.84 25.91
C GLU A 40 10.60 -2.21 24.89
N ARG A 41 11.04 -2.17 23.64
CA ARG A 41 10.23 -1.66 22.53
C ARG A 41 9.00 -2.56 22.38
N ARG A 42 7.82 -2.03 22.72
CA ARG A 42 6.54 -2.73 22.55
C ARG A 42 6.37 -3.15 21.09
N TYR A 43 6.03 -4.42 20.91
CA TYR A 43 5.71 -4.99 19.60
C TYR A 43 4.52 -4.25 18.97
N PRO A 44 4.50 -4.07 17.64
CA PRO A 44 5.53 -4.48 16.69
C PRO A 44 6.69 -3.49 16.63
N LEU A 45 7.91 -4.03 16.68
CA LEU A 45 9.13 -3.33 16.32
C LEU A 45 8.95 -2.78 14.89
N ARG A 46 8.95 -1.45 14.73
CA ARG A 46 8.94 -0.82 13.39
C ARG A 46 10.01 -1.48 12.51
N GLY A 47 9.61 -2.00 11.35
CA GLY A 47 10.50 -2.70 10.42
C GLY A 47 10.43 -4.23 10.44
N GLN A 48 9.69 -4.84 11.38
CA GLN A 48 9.35 -6.27 11.28
C GLN A 48 7.95 -6.42 10.66
N PHE A 49 7.88 -7.18 9.57
CA PHE A 49 6.63 -7.62 8.99
C PHE A 49 5.92 -8.52 10.01
N ASN A 50 4.78 -8.08 10.56
CA ASN A 50 3.87 -8.95 11.32
C ASN A 50 3.46 -10.13 10.42
N ALA A 51 3.21 -11.32 10.98
CA ALA A 51 2.74 -12.48 10.23
C ALA A 51 1.49 -12.13 9.40
N ILE A 52 0.52 -11.44 10.02
CA ILE A 52 -0.69 -10.97 9.34
C ILE A 52 -0.36 -9.99 8.22
N SER A 53 0.54 -9.03 8.46
CA SER A 53 0.91 -8.06 7.42
C SER A 53 1.70 -8.70 6.28
N ARG A 54 2.43 -9.79 6.55
CA ARG A 54 3.16 -10.56 5.54
C ARG A 54 2.19 -11.30 4.62
N ASP A 55 1.16 -11.91 5.19
CA ASP A 55 0.12 -12.60 4.41
C ASP A 55 -0.69 -11.60 3.58
N ILE A 56 -1.10 -10.47 4.17
CA ILE A 56 -1.78 -9.39 3.43
C ILE A 56 -0.90 -8.91 2.28
N PHE A 57 0.39 -8.68 2.52
CA PHE A 57 1.32 -8.24 1.48
C PHE A 57 1.46 -9.26 0.36
N ALA A 58 1.64 -10.54 0.69
CA ALA A 58 1.73 -11.62 -0.29
C ALA A 58 0.44 -11.76 -1.12
N GLN A 59 -0.73 -11.62 -0.50
CA GLN A 59 -2.03 -11.65 -1.18
C GLN A 59 -2.28 -10.43 -2.08
N SER A 60 -1.77 -9.26 -1.69
CA SER A 60 -1.95 -8.01 -2.45
C SER A 60 -0.98 -7.82 -3.60
N GLN A 61 -0.01 -8.72 -3.80
CA GLN A 61 0.98 -8.57 -4.87
C GLN A 61 0.31 -8.69 -6.25
N PRO A 62 0.57 -7.76 -7.18
CA PRO A 62 0.10 -7.91 -8.56
C PRO A 62 0.78 -9.12 -9.20
N LEU A 63 0.21 -9.71 -10.24
CA LEU A 63 0.86 -10.83 -10.95
C LEU A 63 2.20 -10.40 -11.60
N TYR A 64 2.26 -9.15 -12.04
CA TYR A 64 3.42 -8.60 -12.72
C TYR A 64 3.58 -7.10 -12.48
N TYR A 65 4.80 -6.62 -12.66
CA TYR A 65 5.19 -5.21 -12.67
C TYR A 65 5.64 -4.82 -14.07
N PHE A 66 5.08 -3.74 -14.61
CA PHE A 66 5.53 -3.15 -15.86
C PHE A 66 6.82 -2.37 -15.63
N GLU A 67 7.94 -2.80 -16.23
CA GLU A 67 9.23 -2.09 -16.10
C GLU A 67 9.42 -1.05 -17.20
N GLY A 68 8.99 -1.33 -18.43
CA GLY A 68 9.10 -0.37 -19.53
C GLY A 68 8.82 -0.94 -20.92
N GLN A 69 8.85 -0.05 -21.92
CA GLN A 69 8.69 -0.36 -23.34
C GLN A 69 9.94 0.04 -24.10
N ALA A 70 10.39 -0.81 -25.02
CA ALA A 70 11.57 -0.55 -25.85
C ALA A 70 11.41 -1.15 -27.25
N VAL A 71 12.45 -1.02 -28.08
CA VAL A 71 12.54 -1.65 -29.40
C VAL A 71 13.75 -2.58 -29.40
N SER A 72 13.58 -3.79 -29.92
CA SER A 72 14.67 -4.74 -30.11
C SER A 72 15.64 -4.22 -31.15
N GLY A 73 16.94 -4.19 -30.85
CA GLY A 73 17.97 -3.78 -31.80
C GLY A 73 18.15 -4.77 -32.96
N VAL A 74 17.75 -6.03 -32.78
CA VAL A 74 17.95 -7.11 -33.75
C VAL A 74 16.74 -7.24 -34.68
N THR A 75 15.55 -7.42 -34.10
CA THR A 75 14.31 -7.62 -34.86
C THR A 75 13.62 -6.31 -35.24
N LEU A 76 14.04 -5.19 -34.65
CA LEU A 76 13.39 -3.89 -34.77
C LEU A 76 11.90 -3.91 -34.37
N THR A 77 11.47 -4.95 -33.63
CA THR A 77 10.12 -5.06 -33.10
C THR A 77 10.02 -4.38 -31.73
N PRO A 78 8.92 -3.65 -31.47
CA PRO A 78 8.69 -3.06 -30.15
C PRO A 78 8.34 -4.16 -29.14
N PHE A 79 8.88 -4.09 -27.94
CA PHE A 79 8.58 -5.05 -26.87
C PHE A 79 8.31 -4.36 -25.53
N VAL A 80 7.60 -5.06 -24.65
CA VAL A 80 7.47 -4.69 -23.22
C VAL A 80 8.38 -5.55 -22.39
N LYS A 81 9.01 -4.91 -21.41
CA LYS A 81 9.71 -5.58 -20.33
C LYS A 81 8.81 -5.65 -19.10
N VAL A 82 8.52 -6.86 -18.65
CA VAL A 82 7.63 -7.14 -17.53
C VAL A 82 8.35 -8.01 -16.50
N ARG A 83 8.28 -7.64 -15.22
CA ARG A 83 8.82 -8.44 -14.11
C ARG A 83 7.70 -9.18 -13.41
N ILE A 84 7.86 -10.47 -13.17
CA ILE A 84 6.89 -11.27 -12.41
C ILE A 84 7.04 -10.93 -10.92
N ALA A 85 5.94 -10.75 -10.18
CA ALA A 85 6.04 -10.16 -8.84
C ALA A 85 6.82 -10.99 -7.83
N SER A 86 6.63 -12.31 -7.85
CA SER A 86 7.28 -13.27 -6.95
C SER A 86 8.64 -13.77 -7.46
N SER A 87 9.16 -13.24 -8.57
CA SER A 87 10.37 -13.74 -9.21
C SER A 87 11.30 -12.62 -9.70
N TYR A 88 12.58 -12.96 -9.87
CA TYR A 88 13.55 -12.11 -10.56
C TYR A 88 13.48 -12.25 -12.10
N VAL A 89 12.59 -13.11 -12.58
CA VAL A 89 12.37 -13.35 -14.01
C VAL A 89 11.71 -12.14 -14.66
N ARG A 90 12.24 -11.79 -15.83
CA ARG A 90 11.75 -10.73 -16.69
C ARG A 90 11.33 -11.33 -18.02
N LEU A 91 10.10 -11.05 -18.40
CA LEU A 91 9.53 -11.41 -19.69
C LEU A 91 9.69 -10.25 -20.66
N TYR A 92 10.05 -10.60 -21.89
CA TYR A 92 10.16 -9.69 -23.02
C TYR A 92 9.06 -10.07 -24.01
N ILE A 93 8.02 -9.25 -24.09
CA ILE A 93 6.78 -9.56 -24.81
C ILE A 93 6.71 -8.67 -26.04
N ASP A 94 6.56 -9.28 -27.22
CA ASP A 94 6.48 -8.53 -28.48
C ASP A 94 5.13 -7.77 -28.58
N LEU A 95 5.19 -6.50 -29.00
CA LEU A 95 4.05 -5.60 -29.21
C LEU A 95 3.85 -5.22 -30.68
N GLY A 96 4.56 -5.88 -31.61
CA GLY A 96 4.57 -5.52 -33.03
C GLY A 96 3.17 -5.33 -33.61
N GLU A 97 2.24 -6.22 -33.25
CA GLU A 97 0.86 -6.15 -33.71
C GLU A 97 0.03 -5.08 -32.98
N ALA A 98 0.13 -5.01 -31.65
CA ALA A 98 -0.65 -4.08 -30.83
C ALA A 98 -0.36 -2.60 -31.15
N LEU A 99 0.90 -2.27 -31.49
CA LEU A 99 1.31 -0.89 -31.80
C LEU A 99 1.13 -0.50 -33.27
N ARG A 100 0.66 -1.41 -34.14
CA ARG A 100 0.53 -1.18 -35.59
C ARG A 100 -0.47 -0.09 -35.93
N GLU A 101 -1.55 0.01 -35.15
CA GLU A 101 -2.63 1.01 -35.31
C GLU A 101 -2.20 2.43 -34.92
N VAL A 102 -1.08 2.58 -34.22
CA VAL A 102 -0.59 3.86 -33.74
C VAL A 102 0.36 4.48 -34.75
N SER A 103 0.19 5.79 -35.00
CA SER A 103 1.09 6.56 -35.86
C SER A 103 2.55 6.46 -35.39
N LYS A 104 3.48 6.51 -36.36
CA LYS A 104 4.94 6.39 -36.11
C LYS A 104 5.44 7.38 -35.06
N SER A 105 4.94 8.62 -35.07
CA SER A 105 5.33 9.66 -34.11
C SER A 105 4.85 9.34 -32.70
N LYS A 106 3.59 8.91 -32.54
CA LYS A 106 3.01 8.58 -31.23
C LYS A 106 3.66 7.33 -30.63
N ARG A 107 3.94 6.32 -31.45
CA ARG A 107 4.73 5.12 -31.04
C ARG A 107 6.13 5.48 -30.55
N ARG A 108 6.84 6.36 -31.26
CA ARG A 108 8.17 6.83 -30.82
C ARG A 108 8.10 7.59 -29.51
N LYS A 109 7.07 8.44 -29.34
CA LYS A 109 6.88 9.22 -28.10
C LYS A 109 6.46 8.36 -26.92
N SER A 110 5.66 7.30 -27.13
CA SER A 110 5.30 6.36 -26.05
C SER A 110 6.53 5.59 -25.57
N ILE A 111 7.34 5.07 -26.50
CA ILE A 111 8.55 4.31 -26.18
C ILE A 111 9.61 5.20 -25.53
N ARG A 112 9.89 6.38 -26.10
CA ARG A 112 10.98 7.24 -25.62
C ARG A 112 10.64 8.01 -24.34
N TYR A 113 9.38 8.45 -24.19
CA TYR A 113 8.98 9.37 -23.13
C TYR A 113 7.84 8.84 -22.25
N GLY A 114 7.39 7.60 -22.43
CA GLY A 114 6.26 7.06 -21.67
C GLY A 114 4.93 7.79 -21.92
N LYS A 115 4.76 8.44 -23.09
CA LYS A 115 3.49 9.12 -23.41
C LYS A 115 2.36 8.11 -23.53
N ALA A 116 1.20 8.47 -22.97
CA ALA A 116 -0.01 7.67 -23.00
C ALA A 116 -0.43 7.30 -24.43
N LEU A 117 -0.86 6.06 -24.58
CA LEU A 117 -1.38 5.51 -25.83
C LEU A 117 -2.91 5.67 -25.84
N PRO A 118 -3.57 5.53 -27.01
CA PRO A 118 -5.02 5.44 -27.02
C PRO A 118 -5.49 4.28 -26.14
N PHE A 119 -6.56 4.47 -25.37
CA PHE A 119 -7.10 3.47 -24.45
C PHE A 119 -7.24 2.07 -25.06
N ARG A 120 -7.76 1.98 -26.29
CA ARG A 120 -7.90 0.70 -27.02
C ARG A 120 -6.57 -0.05 -27.20
N VAL A 121 -5.48 0.68 -27.43
CA VAL A 121 -4.15 0.10 -27.64
C VAL A 121 -3.54 -0.32 -26.30
N GLU A 122 -3.74 0.46 -25.25
CA GLU A 122 -3.31 0.09 -23.89
C GLU A 122 -3.99 -1.18 -23.40
N GLU A 123 -5.28 -1.33 -23.69
CA GLU A 123 -6.03 -2.55 -23.34
C GLU A 123 -5.48 -3.78 -24.07
N ARG A 124 -5.20 -3.65 -25.38
CA ARG A 124 -4.58 -4.74 -26.16
C ARG A 124 -3.20 -5.12 -25.62
N ILE A 125 -2.40 -4.13 -25.26
CA ILE A 125 -1.08 -4.37 -24.63
C ILE A 125 -1.27 -5.11 -23.31
N ARG A 126 -2.23 -4.69 -22.47
CA ARG A 126 -2.51 -5.35 -21.19
C ARG A 126 -2.94 -6.81 -21.38
N ILE A 127 -3.84 -7.08 -22.33
CA ILE A 127 -4.30 -8.44 -22.65
C ILE A 127 -3.13 -9.32 -23.09
N ALA A 128 -2.29 -8.84 -24.01
CA ALA A 128 -1.11 -9.58 -24.47
C ALA A 128 -0.13 -9.87 -23.33
N ILE A 129 0.07 -8.90 -22.41
CA ILE A 129 0.91 -9.11 -21.22
C ILE A 129 0.30 -10.18 -20.31
N MET A 130 -0.99 -10.10 -20.01
CA MET A 130 -1.65 -11.07 -19.15
C MET A 130 -1.62 -12.48 -19.74
N GLU A 131 -1.81 -12.61 -21.04
CA GLU A 131 -1.75 -13.90 -21.73
C GLU A 131 -0.36 -14.52 -21.65
N ALA A 132 0.68 -13.73 -21.93
CA ALA A 132 2.07 -14.17 -21.81
C ALA A 132 2.45 -14.55 -20.36
N VAL A 133 2.03 -13.75 -19.38
CA VAL A 133 2.27 -14.03 -17.96
C VAL A 133 1.52 -15.29 -17.51
N ARG A 134 0.26 -15.46 -17.92
CA ARG A 134 -0.53 -16.65 -17.60
C ARG A 134 0.08 -17.90 -18.22
N HIS A 135 0.50 -17.82 -19.47
CA HIS A 135 1.19 -18.91 -20.14
C HIS A 135 2.47 -19.27 -19.39
N TYR A 136 3.30 -18.29 -19.03
CA TYR A 136 4.51 -18.55 -18.25
C TYR A 136 4.25 -19.20 -16.88
N LEU A 137 3.21 -18.78 -16.16
CA LEU A 137 2.88 -19.34 -14.84
C LEU A 137 2.21 -20.72 -14.89
N ALA A 138 1.70 -21.13 -16.05
CA ALA A 138 1.07 -22.43 -16.25
C ALA A 138 2.09 -23.55 -16.56
N TYR A 139 3.29 -23.19 -17.00
CA TYR A 139 4.44 -24.08 -17.19
C TYR A 139 5.33 -24.10 -15.95
#